data_AF-A0A090MU93-F1
#
_entry.id   AF-A0A090MU93-F1
#
_cell.length_a   1.000
_cell.length_b   1.000
_cell.length_c   1.000
_cell.angle_alpha   90.00
_cell.angle_beta   90.00
_cell.angle_gamma   90.00
#
_symmetry.space_group_name_H-M   'P 1'
#
loop_
_entity.id
_entity.type
_entity.pdbx_description
1 polymer ?
#
loop_
_entity_poly.entity_id
_entity_poly.type
_entity_poly.pdbx_seq_one_letter_code
_entity_poly.pdbx_strand_id
1 'polypeptide(L)' 'MNNPNAETDNSNDFAFLRYEGNNHRCNSLQEAKQAWEKLTPAQKVHASIVANGTMYNQAEIVEM' A
#
# COMPACT_ATOMS: atom_id res chain seq x y z
N MET A 1 -23.60 19.82 -16.58
CA MET A 1 -23.00 18.53 -16.22
C MET A 1 -21.66 18.82 -15.57
N ASN A 2 -21.59 18.80 -14.24
CA ASN A 2 -20.32 18.95 -13.51
C ASN A 2 -19.51 17.68 -13.74
N ASN A 3 -18.33 17.81 -14.32
CA ASN A 3 -17.38 16.72 -14.46
C ASN A 3 -16.89 16.36 -13.04
N PRO A 4 -17.22 15.18 -12.48
CA PRO A 4 -16.75 14.79 -11.14
C PRO A 4 -15.25 14.44 -11.14
N ASN A 5 -14.58 14.49 -12.29
CA ASN A 5 -13.13 14.38 -12.41
C ASN A 5 -12.45 15.74 -12.20
N ALA A 6 -12.97 16.54 -11.27
CA ALA A 6 -12.20 17.63 -10.70
C ALA A 6 -10.98 17.00 -10.01
N GLU A 7 -9.88 16.96 -10.76
CA GLU A 7 -8.57 17.35 -10.26
C GLU A 7 -8.33 16.82 -8.84
N THR A 8 -8.11 15.51 -8.72
CA THR A 8 -7.36 15.03 -7.56
C THR A 8 -5.92 15.43 -7.78
N ASP A 9 -5.67 16.70 -7.46
CA ASP A 9 -4.41 17.35 -7.25
C ASP A 9 -3.37 16.33 -6.74
N ASN A 10 -2.32 16.13 -7.54
CA ASN A 10 -1.05 15.46 -7.23
C ASN A 10 -1.03 14.66 -5.92
N SER A 11 -1.40 13.38 -5.98
CA SER A 11 -1.17 12.47 -4.86
C SER A 11 -0.55 11.16 -5.35
N ASN A 12 0.60 11.27 -6.01
CA ASN A 12 1.50 10.16 -6.30
C ASN A 12 2.22 9.64 -5.03
N ASP A 13 1.54 9.60 -3.89
CA ASP A 13 2.14 9.19 -2.61
C ASP A 13 1.29 8.17 -1.84
N PHE A 14 0.16 7.72 -2.38
CA PHE A 14 -0.62 6.65 -1.74
C PHE A 14 0.02 5.28 -1.97
N ALA A 15 0.00 4.44 -0.94
CA ALA A 15 0.41 3.05 -1.01
C ALA A 15 -0.77 2.12 -0.68
N PHE A 16 -0.74 0.89 -1.15
CA PHE A 16 -1.75 -0.12 -0.86
C PHE A 16 -1.10 -1.35 -0.26
N LEU A 17 -1.47 -1.68 0.97
CA LEU A 17 -1.13 -2.96 1.59
C LEU A 17 -2.17 -4.01 1.19
N ARG A 18 -1.74 -5.10 0.57
CA ARG A 18 -2.61 -6.19 0.11
C ARG A 18 -2.21 -7.49 0.78
N TYR A 19 -3.15 -8.21 1.40
CA TYR A 19 -2.91 -9.53 2.00
C TYR A 19 -4.21 -10.33 2.09
N GLU A 20 -4.19 -11.62 1.75
CA GLU A 20 -5.33 -12.55 1.94
C GLU A 20 -6.69 -12.00 1.44
N GLY A 21 -6.70 -11.32 0.28
CA GLY A 21 -7.92 -10.73 -0.29
C GLY A 21 -8.34 -9.37 0.30
N ASN A 22 -7.64 -8.89 1.33
CA ASN A 22 -7.80 -7.54 1.86
C ASN A 22 -6.92 -6.54 1.11
N ASN A 23 -7.45 -5.34 0.89
CA ASN A 23 -6.73 -4.21 0.32
C ASN A 23 -6.90 -3.00 1.24
N HIS A 24 -5.82 -2.56 1.87
CA HIS A 24 -5.79 -1.41 2.76
C HIS A 24 -5.05 -0.27 2.07
N ARG A 25 -5.73 0.88 1.91
CA ARG A 25 -5.12 2.09 1.36
C ARG A 25 -4.41 2.87 2.47
N CYS A 26 -3.17 3.23 2.21
CA CYS A 26 -2.30 4.02 3.08
C CYS A 26 -1.94 5.34 2.39
N ASN A 27 -1.64 6.36 3.19
CA ASN A 27 -1.29 7.71 2.72
C ASN A 27 0.18 7.84 2.31
N SER A 28 1.00 6.84 2.62
CA SER A 28 2.42 6.79 2.28
C SER A 28 2.95 5.36 2.26
N LEU A 29 4.10 5.15 1.60
CA LEU A 29 4.85 3.88 1.67
C LEU A 29 5.24 3.53 3.11
N GLN A 30 5.62 4.53 3.90
CA GLN A 30 5.99 4.36 5.31
C GLN A 30 4.80 3.89 6.16
N GLU A 31 3.61 4.46 5.95
CA GLU A 31 2.39 4.01 6.64
C GLU A 31 2.03 2.58 6.24
N ALA A 32 2.17 2.21 4.96
CA ALA A 32 1.94 0.85 4.51
C ALA A 32 2.92 -0.15 5.16
N LYS A 33 4.19 0.23 5.34
CA LYS A 33 5.19 -0.58 6.06
C LYS A 33 4.79 -0.76 7.53
N GLN A 34 4.41 0.31 8.22
CA GLN A 34 3.95 0.24 9.61
C GLN A 34 2.68 -0.62 9.77
N ALA A 35 1.76 -0.57 8.80
CA ALA A 35 0.58 -1.42 8.77
C ALA A 35 0.98 -2.89 8.56
N TRP A 36 1.93 -3.16 7.65
CA TRP A 36 2.49 -4.50 7.43
C TRP A 36 3.15 -5.06 8.68
N GLU A 37 3.89 -4.24 9.45
CA GLU A 37 4.55 -4.66 10.69
C GLU A 37 3.58 -5.14 11.76
N LYS A 38 2.33 -4.63 11.77
CA LYS A 38 1.25 -5.02 12.69
C LYS A 38 0.55 -6.32 12.28
N LEU A 39 0.78 -6.82 11.07
CA LEU A 39 0.22 -8.08 10.61
C LEU A 39 0.82 -9.27 11.36
N THR A 40 0.05 -10.36 11.43
CA THR A 40 0.55 -11.65 11.91
C THR A 40 1.65 -12.20 10.99
N PRO A 41 2.56 -13.06 11.47
CA PRO A 41 3.59 -13.66 10.64
C PRO A 41 3.04 -14.37 9.39
N ALA A 42 1.90 -15.05 9.49
CA ALA A 42 1.24 -15.70 8.36
C ALA A 42 0.76 -14.69 7.32
N GLN A 43 0.15 -13.58 7.76
CA GLN A 43 -0.30 -12.50 6.87
C GLN A 43 0.85 -11.80 6.18
N LYS A 44 1.97 -11.56 6.89
CA LYS A 44 3.17 -10.91 6.34
C LYS A 44 3.74 -11.64 5.13
N VAL A 45 3.71 -12.98 5.14
CA VAL A 45 4.19 -13.83 4.03
C VAL A 45 3.35 -13.64 2.76
N HIS A 46 2.05 -13.38 2.92
CA HIS A 46 1.12 -13.17 1.81
C HIS A 46 0.85 -11.70 1.53
N ALA A 47 1.57 -10.79 2.19
CA ALA A 47 1.37 -9.37 2.06
C ALA A 47 2.29 -8.75 1.00
N SER A 48 1.75 -7.79 0.26
CA SER A 48 2.49 -6.95 -0.69
C SER A 48 2.09 -5.49 -0.49
N ILE A 49 3.03 -4.57 -0.75
CA ILE A 49 2.74 -3.14 -0.76
C ILE A 49 2.85 -2.65 -2.20
N VAL A 50 1.84 -1.95 -2.70
CA VAL A 50 1.87 -1.32 -4.02
C VAL A 50 1.88 0.18 -3.85
N ALA A 51 2.97 0.85 -4.25
CA ALA A 51 3.08 2.30 -4.22
C ALA A 51 3.70 2.80 -5.52
N ASN A 52 3.15 3.86 -6.10
CA ASN A 52 3.70 4.52 -7.30
C ASN A 52 3.93 3.58 -8.49
N GLY A 53 3.07 2.56 -8.63
CA GLY A 53 3.17 1.54 -9.68
C GLY A 53 4.19 0.43 -9.39
N THR A 54 4.96 0.54 -8.31
CA THR A 54 5.89 -0.50 -7.85
C THR A 54 5.20 -1.41 -6.84
N MET A 55 5.37 -2.72 -7.00
CA MET A 55 4.94 -3.73 -6.03
C MET A 55 6.15 -4.21 -5.25
N TYR A 56 6.06 -4.14 -3.92
CA TYR A 56 7.06 -4.61 -2.97
C TYR A 56 6.55 -5.87 -2.31
N ASN A 57 7.37 -6.93 -2.37
CA ASN A 57 7.08 -8.22 -1.77
C ASN A 57 7.68 -8.33 -0.36
N GLN A 58 7.42 -9.42 0.34
CA GLN A 58 7.90 -9.62 1.72
C GLN A 58 9.39 -9.29 1.91
N ALA A 59 10.27 -9.79 1.05
CA ALA A 59 11.71 -9.54 1.16
C ALA A 59 12.03 -8.04 1.05
N GLU A 60 11.45 -7.36 0.05
CA GLU A 60 11.66 -5.94 -0.19
C GLU A 60 11.07 -5.08 0.94
N ILE A 61 9.91 -5.45 1.49
CA ILE A 61 9.28 -4.74 2.61
C ILE A 61 10.13 -4.85 3.88
N VAL A 62 10.81 -5.99 4.09
CA VAL A 62 11.72 -6.20 5.23
C VAL A 62 12.99 -5.34 5.11
N GLU A 63 13.45 -5.08 3.89
CA GLU A 63 14.68 -4.31 3.61
C GLU A 63 14.48 -2.79 3.47
N MET A 64 13.23 -2.32 3.37
CA MET A 64 12.87 -0.90 3.54
C MET A 64 13.18 -0.39 4.94
#